data_AF-K1UU80-F1
#
_entry.id   AF-K1UU80-F1
#
_cell.length_a   1.000
_cell.length_b   1.000
_cell.length_c   1.000
_cell.angle_alpha   90.00
_cell.angle_beta   90.00
_cell.angle_gamma   90.00
#
_symmetry.space_group_name_H-M   'P 1'
#
loop_
_entity.id
_entity.type
_entity.pdbx_description
1 polymer ?
#
loop_
_entity_poly.entity_id
_entity_poly.type
_entity_poly.pdbx_seq_one_letter_code
_entity_poly.pdbx_strand_id
1 'polypeptide(L)'
;ADYAREFDLDAGLRGQRVCISFQGVEQAMYLWCNGKFVGYAEDSFTPSEFDLTPYIKETGNRICVEVYKRSSAAWIEDQDFFRFSGMFRPVYLYAKPAVHLADIWLKAGLSEDNTTGLLTPELKLDGETEGVSVTLRLTDPEGYALYEGPVTGDTIELEGIQPWSHKTPVLYHAELTLKDAQGTVQEVVPYDIGFRRFEMKDGIMCLNGERVVFNGVNRHEWNPEKGRAIDADDMNAAMAVLKANNINAVRTCHYPDQSLWYDLCDKNGIYMIDETNLESHGSWQ
;
A
#
# COMPACT_ATOMS: atom_id res chain seq x y z
N ALA A 1 -13.27 -15.27 18.30
CA ALA A 1 -13.88 -13.98 18.67
C ALA A 1 -14.76 -13.60 17.51
N ASP A 2 -16.02 -13.28 17.78
CA ASP A 2 -17.04 -13.23 16.74
C ASP A 2 -17.47 -11.78 16.55
N TYR A 3 -17.17 -11.23 15.38
CA TYR A 3 -17.54 -9.87 15.00
C TYR A 3 -18.70 -9.93 14.02
N ALA A 4 -19.66 -9.03 14.17
CA ALA A 4 -20.76 -8.89 13.23
C ALA A 4 -21.12 -7.42 13.01
N ARG A 5 -21.43 -7.05 11.78
CA ARG A 5 -21.89 -5.72 11.43
C ARG A 5 -22.97 -5.79 10.37
N GLU A 6 -24.02 -5.00 10.56
CA GLU A 6 -25.06 -4.76 9.56
C GLU A 6 -24.78 -3.44 8.84
N PHE A 7 -25.08 -3.40 7.54
CA PHE A 7 -24.85 -2.22 6.71
C PHE A 7 -25.71 -2.23 5.44
N ASP A 8 -25.92 -1.04 4.90
CA ASP A 8 -26.46 -0.81 3.56
C ASP A 8 -25.31 -0.36 2.64
N LEU A 9 -25.43 -0.61 1.34
CA LEU A 9 -24.43 -0.13 0.39
C LEU A 9 -24.61 1.35 0.11
N ASP A 10 -23.50 2.08 0.19
CA ASP A 10 -23.40 3.44 -0.33
C ASP A 10 -23.69 3.47 -1.84
N ALA A 11 -24.21 4.59 -2.33
CA ALA A 11 -24.67 4.72 -3.71
C ALA A 11 -23.60 4.35 -4.75
N GLY A 12 -22.33 4.70 -4.50
CA GLY A 12 -21.21 4.42 -5.39
C GLY A 12 -20.84 2.93 -5.52
N LEU A 13 -21.29 2.08 -4.58
CA LEU A 13 -21.02 0.64 -4.60
C LEU A 13 -22.11 -0.17 -5.33
N ARG A 14 -23.29 0.42 -5.55
CA ARG A 14 -24.44 -0.31 -6.09
C ARG A 14 -24.25 -0.62 -7.57
N GLY A 15 -24.51 -1.87 -7.94
CA GLY A 15 -24.34 -2.36 -9.31
C GLY A 15 -22.89 -2.57 -9.74
N GLN A 16 -21.92 -2.36 -8.85
CA GLN A 16 -20.50 -2.58 -9.11
C GLN A 16 -20.04 -3.95 -8.61
N ARG A 17 -18.83 -4.37 -9.00
CA ARG A 17 -18.14 -5.47 -8.33
C ARG A 17 -17.61 -4.97 -7.00
N VAL A 18 -18.18 -5.44 -5.89
CA VAL A 18 -17.82 -4.95 -4.55
C VAL A 18 -16.89 -5.93 -3.86
N CYS A 19 -15.76 -5.43 -3.39
CA CYS A 19 -14.80 -6.16 -2.58
C CYS A 19 -14.81 -5.64 -1.15
N ILE A 20 -14.48 -6.51 -0.19
CA ILE A 20 -14.12 -6.13 1.17
C ILE A 20 -12.63 -6.34 1.37
N SER A 21 -11.98 -5.38 2.02
CA SER A 21 -10.55 -5.44 2.36
C SER A 21 -10.38 -5.41 3.87
N PHE A 22 -9.73 -6.44 4.42
CA PHE A 22 -9.32 -6.50 5.80
C PHE A 22 -7.82 -6.21 5.87
N GLN A 23 -7.44 -5.05 6.39
CA GLN A 23 -6.04 -4.59 6.34
C GLN A 23 -5.12 -5.26 7.37
N GLY A 24 -5.68 -6.01 8.32
CA GLY A 24 -4.92 -6.75 9.34
C GLY A 24 -5.81 -7.39 10.40
N VAL A 25 -5.76 -8.72 10.46
CA VAL A 25 -6.57 -9.54 11.37
C VAL A 25 -5.69 -10.62 11.99
N GLU A 26 -5.52 -10.58 13.31
CA GLU A 26 -4.71 -11.56 14.01
C GLU A 26 -5.55 -12.69 14.62
N GLN A 27 -5.35 -13.96 14.31
CA GLN A 27 -4.29 -14.52 13.46
C GLN A 27 -4.81 -15.30 12.25
N ALA A 28 -6.06 -15.73 12.31
CA ALA A 28 -6.77 -16.26 11.18
C ALA A 28 -8.24 -15.85 11.24
N MET A 29 -8.85 -15.71 10.07
CA MET A 29 -10.24 -15.28 9.97
C MET A 29 -11.03 -16.14 9.01
N TYR A 30 -12.29 -16.36 9.35
CA TYR A 30 -13.31 -16.86 8.45
C TYR A 30 -14.36 -15.77 8.23
N LEU A 31 -14.77 -15.57 6.99
CA LEU A 31 -15.69 -14.53 6.59
C LEU A 31 -17.00 -15.13 6.08
N TRP A 32 -18.12 -14.57 6.57
CA TRP A 32 -19.46 -14.82 6.04
C TRP A 32 -20.15 -13.51 5.68
N CYS A 33 -20.90 -13.53 4.59
CA CYS A 33 -21.77 -12.44 4.16
C CYS A 33 -23.18 -13.00 3.95
N ASN A 34 -24.17 -12.39 4.59
CA ASN A 34 -25.59 -12.77 4.48
C ASN A 34 -25.83 -14.28 4.71
N GLY A 35 -25.11 -14.86 5.68
CA GLY A 35 -25.20 -16.28 6.05
C GLY A 35 -24.46 -17.26 5.13
N LYS A 36 -23.76 -16.77 4.10
CA LYS A 36 -22.96 -17.58 3.17
C LYS A 36 -21.47 -17.43 3.50
N PHE A 37 -20.75 -18.56 3.48
CA PHE A 37 -19.30 -18.56 3.64
C PHE A 37 -18.65 -17.91 2.41
N VAL A 38 -17.74 -16.97 2.65
CA VAL A 38 -17.03 -16.21 1.61
C VAL A 38 -15.60 -16.70 1.46
N GLY A 39 -14.88 -16.85 2.58
CA GLY A 39 -13.47 -17.24 2.52
C GLY A 39 -12.77 -17.28 3.88
N TYR A 40 -11.47 -17.63 3.81
CA TYR A 40 -10.56 -17.79 4.92
C TYR A 40 -9.25 -17.05 4.62
N ALA A 41 -8.59 -16.51 5.65
CA ALA A 41 -7.25 -15.95 5.52
C ALA A 41 -6.39 -16.13 6.78
N GLU A 42 -5.07 -16.16 6.55
CA GLU A 42 -3.97 -15.99 7.51
C GLU A 42 -3.07 -14.84 7.02
N ASP A 43 -1.94 -14.62 7.69
CA ASP A 43 -1.08 -13.42 7.60
C ASP A 43 -1.75 -12.20 8.24
N SER A 44 -1.32 -11.89 9.46
CA SER A 44 -1.89 -10.83 10.28
C SER A 44 -1.62 -9.42 9.73
N PHE A 45 -0.57 -9.25 8.92
CA PHE A 45 0.02 -7.94 8.60
C PHE A 45 -0.07 -7.52 7.14
N THR A 46 -0.63 -8.35 6.27
CA THR A 46 -0.96 -7.95 4.89
C THR A 46 -2.47 -8.01 4.63
N PRO A 47 -2.99 -7.21 3.67
CA PRO A 47 -4.42 -7.19 3.40
C PRO A 47 -4.98 -8.52 2.90
N SER A 48 -6.14 -8.90 3.42
CA SER A 48 -6.97 -10.00 2.89
C SER A 48 -8.21 -9.46 2.22
N GLU A 49 -8.37 -9.74 0.93
CA GLU A 49 -9.45 -9.19 0.11
C GLU A 49 -10.38 -10.29 -0.44
N PHE A 50 -11.68 -10.01 -0.40
CA PHE A 50 -12.70 -10.96 -0.87
C PHE A 50 -13.72 -10.27 -1.76
N ASP A 51 -14.08 -10.93 -2.86
CA ASP A 51 -15.18 -10.50 -3.72
C ASP A 51 -16.52 -10.80 -3.03
N LEU A 52 -17.25 -9.74 -2.68
CA LEU A 52 -18.54 -9.81 -2.02
C LEU A 52 -19.73 -9.79 -2.99
N THR A 53 -19.49 -9.47 -4.26
CA THR A 53 -20.52 -9.28 -5.29
C THR A 53 -21.61 -10.36 -5.31
N PRO A 54 -21.31 -11.68 -5.23
CA PRO A 54 -22.36 -12.71 -5.28
C PRO A 54 -23.15 -12.87 -3.97
N TYR A 55 -22.78 -12.17 -2.90
CA TYR A 55 -23.36 -12.33 -1.56
C TYR A 55 -24.15 -11.10 -1.09
N ILE A 56 -23.79 -9.91 -1.55
CA ILE A 56 -24.35 -8.63 -1.10
C ILE A 56 -25.69 -8.29 -1.76
N LYS A 57 -26.39 -7.37 -1.10
CA LYS A 57 -27.64 -6.74 -1.52
C LYS A 57 -27.48 -5.23 -1.42
N GLU A 58 -28.41 -4.44 -1.94
CA GLU A 58 -28.34 -2.98 -1.75
C GLU A 58 -28.52 -2.57 -0.28
N THR A 59 -29.37 -3.29 0.47
CA THR A 59 -29.70 -2.99 1.87
C THR A 59 -29.81 -4.25 2.72
N GLY A 60 -29.70 -4.09 4.03
CA GLY A 60 -29.86 -5.16 5.01
C GLY A 60 -28.79 -6.25 4.89
N ASN A 61 -27.55 -5.86 4.58
CA ASN A 61 -26.43 -6.78 4.57
C ASN A 61 -25.95 -7.04 5.98
N ARG A 62 -25.43 -8.25 6.20
CA ARG A 62 -24.75 -8.62 7.43
C ARG A 62 -23.45 -9.32 7.10
N ILE A 63 -22.34 -8.80 7.64
CA ILE A 63 -21.03 -9.44 7.62
C ILE A 63 -20.77 -10.03 9.00
N CYS A 64 -20.30 -11.27 9.03
CA CYS A 64 -19.84 -11.95 10.23
C CYS A 64 -18.40 -12.41 10.00
N VAL A 65 -17.53 -12.18 10.98
CA VAL A 65 -16.13 -12.58 10.96
C VAL A 65 -15.82 -13.34 12.23
N GLU A 66 -15.37 -14.58 12.08
CA GLU A 66 -14.88 -15.39 13.18
C GLU A 66 -13.35 -15.34 13.18
N VAL A 67 -12.77 -14.78 14.24
CA VAL A 67 -11.32 -14.61 14.38
C VAL A 67 -10.77 -15.62 15.38
N TYR A 68 -9.78 -16.38 14.93
CA TYR A 68 -9.06 -17.37 15.73
C TYR A 68 -7.74 -16.77 16.22
N LYS A 69 -7.50 -16.91 17.54
CA LYS A 69 -6.28 -16.43 18.19
C LYS A 69 -5.03 -17.25 17.80
N ARG A 70 -5.20 -18.48 17.29
CA ARG A 70 -4.12 -19.35 16.86
C ARG A 70 -4.51 -20.05 15.57
N SER A 71 -3.55 -20.18 14.67
CA SER A 71 -3.65 -20.87 13.38
C SER A 71 -2.28 -21.46 13.00
N SER A 72 -2.13 -21.97 11.78
CA SER A 72 -0.80 -22.39 11.30
C SER A 72 0.19 -21.22 11.21
N ALA A 73 -0.28 -20.01 10.86
CA ALA A 73 0.57 -18.81 10.82
C ALA A 73 1.27 -18.49 12.15
N ALA A 74 0.77 -18.98 13.29
CA ALA A 74 1.43 -18.82 14.60
C ALA A 74 2.87 -19.33 14.64
N TRP A 75 3.24 -20.26 13.75
CA TRP A 75 4.61 -20.79 13.64
C TRP A 75 5.57 -19.87 12.89
N ILE A 76 5.06 -18.91 12.13
CA ILE A 76 5.83 -17.95 11.34
C ILE A 76 5.55 -16.48 11.72
N GLU A 77 4.79 -16.26 12.78
CA GLU A 77 4.54 -14.95 13.40
C GLU A 77 4.98 -14.98 14.88
N ASP A 78 6.26 -15.29 15.08
CA ASP A 78 6.87 -15.49 16.38
C ASP A 78 7.69 -14.28 16.86
N GLN A 79 7.28 -13.08 16.47
CA GLN A 79 7.98 -11.83 16.85
C GLN A 79 8.09 -11.67 18.37
N ASP A 80 9.19 -11.05 18.81
CA ASP A 80 9.42 -10.63 20.20
C ASP A 80 8.57 -9.40 20.56
N PHE A 81 7.27 -9.62 20.69
CA PHE A 81 6.27 -8.60 21.03
C PHE A 81 5.08 -9.18 21.80
N PHE A 82 4.12 -8.31 22.16
CA PHE A 82 2.88 -8.73 22.82
C PHE A 82 1.97 -9.52 21.86
N ARG A 83 1.53 -10.71 22.30
CA ARG A 83 0.61 -11.57 21.54
C ARG A 83 -0.85 -11.17 21.79
N PHE A 84 -1.51 -10.60 20.77
CA PHE A 84 -2.92 -10.21 20.83
C PHE A 84 -3.80 -11.16 20.00
N SER A 85 -4.93 -10.64 19.51
CA SER A 85 -5.85 -11.27 18.56
C SER A 85 -6.95 -10.26 18.21
N GLY A 86 -7.57 -10.38 17.04
CA GLY A 86 -8.69 -9.55 16.60
C GLY A 86 -8.39 -8.79 15.32
N MET A 87 -9.40 -8.06 14.83
CA MET A 87 -9.24 -7.15 13.70
C MET A 87 -8.64 -5.84 14.21
N PHE A 88 -7.38 -5.56 13.86
CA PHE A 88 -6.59 -4.46 14.44
C PHE A 88 -6.23 -3.35 13.44
N ARG A 89 -6.44 -3.57 12.15
CA ARG A 89 -6.33 -2.56 11.09
C ARG A 89 -7.68 -2.34 10.39
N PRO A 90 -7.82 -1.28 9.55
CA PRO A 90 -9.09 -0.93 8.94
C PRO A 90 -9.77 -2.07 8.15
N VAL A 91 -11.09 -2.02 8.12
CA VAL A 91 -11.93 -2.85 7.25
C VAL A 91 -12.82 -1.93 6.44
N TYR A 92 -12.79 -2.04 5.12
CA TYR A 92 -13.59 -1.20 4.23
C TYR A 92 -14.09 -1.96 3.01
N LEU A 93 -15.12 -1.41 2.39
CA LEU A 93 -15.63 -1.85 1.10
C LEU A 93 -15.10 -0.93 0.01
N TYR A 94 -14.82 -1.50 -1.15
CA TYR A 94 -14.50 -0.73 -2.34
C TYR A 94 -15.14 -1.40 -3.57
N ALA A 95 -15.39 -0.60 -4.60
CA ALA A 95 -15.96 -1.06 -5.86
C ALA A 95 -14.89 -1.09 -6.94
N LYS A 96 -14.87 -2.18 -7.72
CA LYS A 96 -14.10 -2.29 -8.96
C LYS A 96 -15.05 -2.01 -10.14
N PRO A 97 -14.72 -1.04 -11.01
CA PRO A 97 -15.45 -0.86 -12.26
C PRO A 97 -15.33 -2.10 -13.17
N ALA A 98 -16.12 -2.15 -14.24
CA ALA A 98 -16.16 -3.29 -15.16
C ALA A 98 -14.80 -3.57 -15.83
N VAL A 99 -14.01 -2.52 -16.06
CA VAL A 99 -12.59 -2.57 -16.40
C VAL A 99 -11.83 -1.78 -15.36
N HIS A 100 -10.76 -2.34 -14.80
CA HIS A 100 -10.06 -1.79 -13.65
C HIS A 100 -8.54 -1.96 -13.76
N LEU A 101 -7.77 -1.02 -13.21
CA LEU A 101 -6.33 -1.14 -13.00
C LEU A 101 -6.03 -2.07 -11.82
N ALA A 102 -5.86 -3.36 -12.11
CA ALA A 102 -5.65 -4.40 -11.11
C ALA A 102 -4.24 -4.41 -10.50
N ASP A 103 -3.25 -3.86 -11.19
CA ASP A 103 -1.89 -3.68 -10.66
C ASP A 103 -1.20 -2.51 -11.37
N ILE A 104 -0.39 -1.75 -10.63
CA ILE A 104 0.28 -0.54 -11.09
C ILE A 104 1.69 -0.51 -10.53
N TRP A 105 2.68 -0.41 -11.41
CA TRP A 105 4.05 -0.10 -11.03
C TRP A 105 4.58 1.07 -11.86
N LEU A 106 4.71 2.23 -11.21
CA LEU A 106 5.37 3.40 -11.79
C LEU A 106 6.86 3.38 -11.43
N LYS A 107 7.71 2.86 -12.31
CA LYS A 107 9.16 2.78 -12.08
C LYS A 107 9.79 4.16 -12.32
N ALA A 108 9.88 4.97 -11.25
CA ALA A 108 10.50 6.29 -11.26
C ALA A 108 12.02 6.21 -11.04
N GLY A 109 12.76 5.90 -12.10
CA GLY A 109 14.23 5.83 -12.12
C GLY A 109 14.89 7.19 -12.39
N LEU A 110 16.20 7.30 -12.16
CA LEU A 110 16.96 8.53 -12.36
C LEU A 110 18.26 8.26 -13.11
N SER A 111 18.52 9.02 -14.18
CA SER A 111 19.76 8.96 -14.96
C SER A 111 20.98 9.45 -14.18
N GLU A 112 22.18 9.08 -14.64
CA GLU A 112 23.45 9.36 -13.93
C GLU A 112 23.73 10.85 -13.68
N ASP A 113 23.16 11.74 -14.50
CA ASP A 113 23.22 13.20 -14.34
C ASP A 113 22.46 13.73 -13.11
N ASN A 114 21.63 12.89 -12.48
CA ASN A 114 20.72 13.20 -11.38
C ASN A 114 19.68 14.30 -11.69
N THR A 115 19.41 14.56 -12.97
CA THR A 115 18.44 15.58 -13.41
C THR A 115 17.45 15.05 -14.44
N THR A 116 17.75 13.90 -15.08
CA THR A 116 16.86 13.26 -16.04
C THR A 116 16.12 12.11 -15.36
N GLY A 117 14.79 12.22 -15.24
CA GLY A 117 13.92 11.17 -14.75
C GLY A 117 13.56 10.17 -15.84
N LEU A 118 13.51 8.89 -15.49
CA LEU A 118 13.14 7.79 -16.36
C LEU A 118 11.91 7.11 -15.76
N LEU A 119 10.73 7.40 -16.30
CA LEU A 119 9.47 6.83 -15.81
C LEU A 119 9.00 5.70 -16.73
N THR A 120 8.96 4.48 -16.22
CA THR A 120 8.41 3.31 -16.94
C THR A 120 7.17 2.79 -16.22
N PRO A 121 5.96 3.06 -16.75
CA PRO A 121 4.73 2.50 -16.19
C PRO A 121 4.53 1.04 -16.63
N GLU A 122 4.27 0.15 -15.67
CA GLU A 122 3.80 -1.22 -15.91
C GLU A 122 2.42 -1.37 -15.28
N LEU A 123 1.42 -1.69 -16.10
CA LEU A 123 0.02 -1.74 -15.69
C LEU A 123 -0.56 -3.12 -15.99
N LYS A 124 -1.41 -3.61 -15.10
CA LYS A 124 -2.25 -4.79 -15.32
C LYS A 124 -3.71 -4.37 -15.26
N LEU A 125 -4.46 -4.73 -16.29
CA LEU A 125 -5.91 -4.49 -16.36
C LEU A 125 -6.68 -5.78 -16.05
N ASP A 126 -7.84 -5.64 -15.43
CA ASP A 126 -8.84 -6.70 -15.21
C ASP A 126 -10.18 -6.28 -15.83
N GLY A 127 -10.95 -7.23 -16.36
CA GLY A 127 -12.20 -6.98 -17.10
C GLY A 127 -12.11 -7.10 -18.63
N GLU A 128 -13.00 -6.43 -19.35
CA GLU A 128 -13.02 -6.38 -20.83
C GLU A 128 -12.04 -5.31 -21.35
N THR A 129 -10.83 -5.72 -21.69
CA THR A 129 -9.72 -4.79 -21.99
C THR A 129 -9.58 -4.43 -23.47
N GLU A 130 -10.44 -4.92 -24.36
CA GLU A 130 -10.34 -4.59 -25.78
C GLU A 130 -10.74 -3.13 -26.01
N GLY A 131 -9.90 -2.36 -26.72
CA GLY A 131 -10.16 -0.95 -27.04
C GLY A 131 -10.01 0.03 -25.88
N VAL A 132 -9.62 -0.43 -24.69
CA VAL A 132 -9.41 0.42 -23.51
C VAL A 132 -8.15 1.27 -23.66
N SER A 133 -8.11 2.42 -22.99
CA SER A 133 -6.95 3.31 -23.00
C SER A 133 -6.64 3.82 -21.61
N VAL A 134 -5.36 4.00 -21.31
CA VAL A 134 -4.88 4.61 -20.08
C VAL A 134 -4.04 5.83 -20.42
N THR A 135 -4.37 6.96 -19.84
CA THR A 135 -3.57 8.20 -19.91
C THR A 135 -2.87 8.42 -18.58
N LEU A 136 -1.60 8.80 -18.62
CA LEU A 136 -0.84 9.26 -17.47
C LEU A 136 -0.69 10.78 -17.56
N ARG A 137 -1.05 11.47 -16.48
CA ARG A 137 -0.71 12.87 -16.25
C ARG A 137 0.24 12.96 -15.07
N LEU A 138 1.44 13.51 -15.29
CA LEU A 138 2.44 13.70 -14.25
C LEU A 138 2.61 15.19 -13.98
N THR A 139 2.55 15.57 -12.70
CA THR A 139 2.74 16.95 -12.24
C THR A 139 3.87 17.07 -11.24
N ASP A 140 4.55 18.22 -11.26
CA ASP A 140 5.55 18.59 -10.24
C ASP A 140 4.88 19.01 -8.92
N PRO A 141 5.66 19.22 -7.83
CA PRO A 141 5.12 19.63 -6.52
C PRO A 141 4.31 20.94 -6.56
N GLU A 142 4.59 21.82 -7.52
CA GLU A 142 3.90 23.09 -7.74
C GLU A 142 2.61 22.93 -8.58
N GLY A 143 2.37 21.75 -9.16
CA GLY A 143 1.18 21.40 -9.93
C GLY A 143 1.31 21.63 -11.44
N TYR A 144 2.50 21.93 -11.96
CA TYR A 144 2.75 22.04 -13.40
C TYR A 144 2.84 20.66 -14.03
N ALA A 145 2.14 20.47 -15.15
CA ALA A 145 2.19 19.22 -15.90
C ALA A 145 3.53 19.07 -16.61
N LEU A 146 4.27 18.01 -16.25
CA LEU A 146 5.52 17.61 -16.90
C LEU A 146 5.28 16.65 -18.06
N TYR A 147 4.22 15.85 -17.95
CA TYR A 147 3.83 14.90 -18.98
C TYR A 147 2.32 14.70 -18.97
N GLU A 148 1.73 14.57 -20.15
CA GLU A 148 0.35 14.12 -20.34
C GLU A 148 0.28 13.32 -21.64
N GLY A 149 -0.02 12.02 -21.54
CA GLY A 149 0.01 11.14 -22.70
C GLY A 149 -0.46 9.72 -22.42
N PRO A 150 -0.67 8.91 -23.47
CA PRO A 150 -1.07 7.52 -23.32
C PRO A 150 0.06 6.68 -22.70
N VAL A 151 -0.30 5.71 -21.88
CA VAL A 151 0.65 4.70 -21.38
C VAL A 151 0.81 3.61 -22.42
N THR A 152 1.96 3.58 -23.09
CA THR A 152 2.30 2.57 -24.12
C THR A 152 3.24 1.47 -23.62
N GLY A 153 3.73 1.58 -22.38
CA GLY A 153 4.75 0.69 -21.79
C GLY A 153 6.19 1.12 -22.07
N ASP A 154 6.39 2.17 -22.87
CA ASP A 154 7.71 2.75 -23.11
C ASP A 154 8.17 3.61 -21.93
N THR A 155 9.50 3.76 -21.78
CA THR A 155 10.08 4.70 -20.82
C THR A 155 9.87 6.14 -21.29
N ILE A 156 9.35 6.97 -20.39
CA ILE A 156 9.19 8.41 -20.58
C ILE A 156 10.40 9.10 -19.95
N GLU A 157 11.16 9.84 -20.75
CA GLU A 157 12.28 10.67 -20.28
C GLU A 157 11.79 12.07 -19.93
N LEU A 158 12.19 12.57 -18.76
CA LEU A 158 11.76 13.86 -18.22
C LEU A 158 12.99 14.66 -17.77
N GLU A 159 13.15 15.84 -18.33
CA GLU A 159 14.23 16.77 -17.98
C GLU A 159 13.88 17.63 -16.76
N GLY A 160 14.90 18.10 -16.04
CA GLY A 160 14.71 19.04 -14.93
C GLY A 160 14.08 18.42 -13.68
N ILE A 161 14.22 17.11 -13.50
CA ILE A 161 13.71 16.38 -12.34
C ILE A 161 14.57 16.65 -11.12
N GLN A 162 13.91 16.88 -9.99
CA GLN A 162 14.53 16.94 -8.67
C GLN A 162 14.46 15.55 -8.02
N PRO A 163 15.59 14.97 -7.61
CA PRO A 163 15.61 13.63 -7.09
C PRO A 163 15.05 13.57 -5.66
N TRP A 164 14.31 12.49 -5.37
CA TRP A 164 13.90 12.15 -4.02
C TRP A 164 15.12 11.70 -3.20
N SER A 165 15.22 12.21 -1.98
CA SER A 165 16.20 11.77 -0.97
C SER A 165 15.68 12.02 0.45
N HIS A 166 16.36 11.48 1.46
CA HIS A 166 15.99 11.74 2.86
C HIS A 166 16.12 13.22 3.29
N LYS A 167 16.88 14.02 2.53
CA LYS A 167 17.07 15.47 2.77
C LYS A 167 16.06 16.29 1.97
N THR A 168 15.76 15.86 0.76
CA THR A 168 14.89 16.52 -0.22
C THR A 168 13.87 15.51 -0.74
N PRO A 169 12.79 15.22 0.02
CA PRO A 169 11.79 14.24 -0.35
C PRO A 169 10.82 14.79 -1.41
N VAL A 170 11.34 15.14 -2.59
CA VAL A 170 10.51 15.66 -3.68
C VAL A 170 9.66 14.54 -4.26
N LEU A 171 8.35 14.77 -4.32
CA LEU A 171 7.37 13.85 -4.88
C LEU A 171 6.66 14.52 -6.05
N TYR A 172 6.42 13.75 -7.09
CA TYR A 172 5.64 14.12 -8.26
C TYR A 172 4.31 13.39 -8.20
N HIS A 173 3.24 14.05 -8.62
CA HIS A 173 1.90 13.46 -8.59
C HIS A 173 1.55 12.90 -9.96
N ALA A 174 1.40 11.57 -10.02
CA ALA A 174 0.96 10.82 -11.18
C ALA A 174 -0.54 10.51 -11.05
N GLU A 175 -1.30 10.82 -12.10
CA GLU A 175 -2.72 10.48 -12.20
C GLU A 175 -2.91 9.59 -13.44
N LEU A 176 -3.37 8.36 -13.22
CA LEU A 176 -3.75 7.43 -14.27
C LEU A 176 -5.24 7.52 -14.51
N THR A 177 -5.66 7.82 -15.74
CA THR A 177 -7.07 7.81 -16.15
C THR A 177 -7.32 6.64 -17.09
N LEU A 178 -8.13 5.68 -16.66
CA LEU A 178 -8.58 4.54 -17.46
C LEU A 178 -9.91 4.88 -18.13
N LYS A 179 -9.97 4.66 -19.45
CA LYS A 179 -11.19 4.79 -20.26
C LYS A 179 -11.50 3.48 -20.98
N ASP A 180 -12.79 3.15 -21.07
CA ASP A 180 -13.27 2.01 -21.85
C ASP A 180 -13.20 2.25 -23.37
N ALA A 181 -13.62 1.25 -24.16
CA ALA A 181 -13.65 1.32 -25.61
C ALA A 181 -14.59 2.40 -26.18
N GLN A 182 -15.55 2.88 -25.38
CA GLN A 182 -16.46 3.96 -25.73
C GLN A 182 -15.91 5.34 -25.33
N GLY A 183 -14.74 5.40 -24.69
CA GLY A 183 -14.10 6.61 -24.21
C GLY A 183 -14.64 7.12 -22.87
N THR A 184 -15.47 6.33 -22.17
CA THR A 184 -16.00 6.67 -20.85
C THR A 184 -14.94 6.42 -19.79
N VAL A 185 -14.75 7.38 -18.88
CA VAL A 185 -13.84 7.22 -17.74
C VAL A 185 -14.39 6.17 -16.78
N GLN A 186 -13.61 5.11 -16.56
CA GLN A 186 -13.95 4.03 -15.63
C GLN A 186 -13.27 4.23 -14.28
N GLU A 187 -12.03 4.74 -14.29
CA GLU A 187 -11.24 4.88 -13.08
C GLU A 187 -10.22 6.02 -13.21
N VAL A 188 -9.95 6.69 -12.08
CA VAL A 188 -8.86 7.66 -11.92
C VAL A 188 -8.06 7.27 -10.69
N VAL A 189 -6.77 6.96 -10.86
CA VAL A 189 -5.89 6.51 -9.79
C VAL A 189 -4.79 7.55 -9.55
N PRO A 190 -4.83 8.27 -8.41
CA PRO A 190 -3.73 9.11 -7.97
C PRO A 190 -2.60 8.28 -7.37
N TYR A 191 -1.35 8.66 -7.64
CA TYR A 191 -0.15 7.98 -7.15
C TYR A 191 1.01 8.97 -7.04
N ASP A 192 1.63 9.10 -5.87
CA ASP A 192 2.82 9.95 -5.72
C ASP A 192 4.08 9.13 -6.02
N ILE A 193 5.04 9.71 -6.76
CA ILE A 193 6.31 9.07 -7.11
C ILE A 193 7.51 9.95 -6.74
N GLY A 194 8.58 9.33 -6.25
CA GLY A 194 9.88 9.96 -6.08
C GLY A 194 10.88 9.40 -7.08
N PHE A 195 11.49 10.25 -7.90
CA PHE A 195 12.57 9.82 -8.81
C PHE A 195 13.86 9.59 -8.04
N ARG A 196 14.39 8.37 -8.08
CA ARG A 196 15.69 8.04 -7.48
C ARG A 196 16.40 6.92 -8.21
N ARG A 197 17.72 6.82 -8.01
CA ARG A 197 18.54 5.67 -8.40
C ARG A 197 19.17 5.05 -7.17
N PHE A 198 18.78 3.83 -6.83
CA PHE A 198 19.43 3.04 -5.78
C PHE A 198 20.31 1.97 -6.42
N GLU A 199 21.57 1.88 -6.00
CA GLU A 199 22.57 1.02 -6.65
C GLU A 199 23.68 0.57 -5.70
N MET A 200 24.34 -0.55 -6.04
CA MET A 200 25.57 -1.00 -5.40
C MET A 200 26.77 -0.60 -6.26
N LYS A 201 27.62 0.29 -5.77
CA LYS A 201 28.87 0.72 -6.43
C LYS A 201 30.07 0.25 -5.60
N ASP A 202 30.86 -0.67 -6.16
CA ASP A 202 32.04 -1.25 -5.49
C ASP A 202 31.76 -1.79 -4.08
N GLY A 203 30.59 -2.43 -3.90
CA GLY A 203 30.14 -2.97 -2.61
C GLY A 203 29.54 -1.94 -1.65
N ILE A 204 29.36 -0.69 -2.09
CA ILE A 204 28.77 0.40 -1.30
C ILE A 204 27.34 0.66 -1.80
N MET A 205 26.37 0.65 -0.87
CA MET A 205 25.00 1.11 -1.14
C MET A 205 24.99 2.62 -1.41
N CYS A 206 24.49 3.01 -2.58
CA CYS A 206 24.40 4.39 -3.01
C CYS A 206 22.97 4.75 -3.40
N LEU A 207 22.56 5.98 -3.08
CA LEU A 207 21.34 6.61 -3.56
C LEU A 207 21.72 7.87 -4.34
N ASN A 208 21.28 7.96 -5.60
CA ASN A 208 21.58 9.06 -6.51
C ASN A 208 23.09 9.31 -6.66
N GLY A 209 23.88 8.23 -6.61
CA GLY A 209 25.35 8.28 -6.67
C GLY A 209 26.07 8.58 -5.36
N GLU A 210 25.36 8.91 -4.28
CA GLU A 210 25.95 9.17 -2.95
C GLU A 210 25.83 7.96 -2.03
N ARG A 211 26.88 7.69 -1.24
CA ARG A 211 26.87 6.62 -0.23
C ARG A 211 25.74 6.85 0.78
N VAL A 212 24.93 5.81 1.00
CA VAL A 212 23.90 5.81 2.04
C VAL A 212 24.52 5.55 3.41
N VAL A 213 24.11 6.34 4.41
CA VAL A 213 24.41 6.12 5.83
C VAL A 213 23.10 6.11 6.60
N PHE A 214 22.75 4.96 7.16
CA PHE A 214 21.53 4.79 7.94
C PHE A 214 21.75 5.21 9.39
N ASN A 215 21.10 6.30 9.79
CA ASN A 215 20.79 6.62 11.17
C ASN A 215 19.42 6.00 11.48
N GLY A 216 19.38 4.67 11.51
CA GLY A 216 18.14 3.90 11.49
C GLY A 216 17.64 3.46 12.86
N VAL A 217 16.34 3.21 12.94
CA VAL A 217 15.68 2.56 14.08
C VAL A 217 14.76 1.43 13.62
N ASN A 218 14.48 0.48 14.51
CA ASN A 218 13.39 -0.48 14.31
C ASN A 218 12.12 0.09 14.94
N ARG A 219 10.97 -0.12 14.31
CA ARG A 219 9.67 0.34 14.81
C ARG A 219 8.63 -0.78 14.68
N HIS A 220 8.07 -1.19 15.81
CA HIS A 220 6.81 -1.95 15.86
C HIS A 220 5.62 -1.01 15.82
N GLU A 221 4.50 -1.45 15.24
CA GLU A 221 3.20 -0.81 15.42
C GLU A 221 2.67 -1.04 16.84
N TRP A 222 2.76 -0.02 17.70
CA TRP A 222 2.38 -0.13 19.10
C TRP A 222 1.82 1.16 19.68
N ASN A 223 0.76 1.04 20.47
CA ASN A 223 0.24 2.07 21.33
C ASN A 223 -0.12 1.44 22.71
N PRO A 224 0.25 2.06 23.84
CA PRO A 224 0.03 1.48 25.17
C PRO A 224 -1.45 1.32 25.57
N GLU A 225 -2.36 2.09 24.97
CA GLU A 225 -3.80 2.03 25.25
C GLU A 225 -4.55 1.16 24.22
N LYS A 226 -4.19 1.30 22.93
CA LYS A 226 -4.88 0.64 21.80
C LYS A 226 -4.23 -0.68 21.37
N GLY A 227 -3.09 -1.04 21.97
CA GLY A 227 -2.29 -2.19 21.56
C GLY A 227 -1.75 -1.99 20.15
N ARG A 228 -2.09 -2.91 19.23
CA ARG A 228 -1.64 -2.84 17.83
C ARG A 228 -2.55 -2.02 16.91
N ALA A 229 -3.71 -1.60 17.40
CA ALA A 229 -4.63 -0.76 16.64
C ALA A 229 -4.18 0.71 16.69
N ILE A 230 -3.01 0.99 16.13
CA ILE A 230 -2.49 2.35 16.00
C ILE A 230 -3.23 3.11 14.90
N ASP A 231 -3.30 4.43 15.02
CA ASP A 231 -3.92 5.32 14.03
C ASP A 231 -2.93 6.32 13.41
N ALA A 232 -3.46 7.22 12.58
CA ALA A 232 -2.68 8.26 11.92
C ALA A 232 -1.97 9.18 12.93
N ASP A 233 -2.58 9.47 14.09
CA ASP A 233 -1.97 10.35 15.08
C ASP A 233 -0.76 9.67 15.72
N ASP A 234 -0.83 8.37 16.01
CA ASP A 234 0.31 7.59 16.49
C ASP A 234 1.47 7.58 15.47
N MET A 235 1.16 7.39 14.18
CA MET A 235 2.16 7.40 13.11
C MET A 235 2.80 8.78 12.94
N ASN A 236 2.01 9.86 12.96
CA ASN A 236 2.52 11.22 12.88
C ASN A 236 3.39 11.58 14.11
N ALA A 237 2.99 11.16 15.30
CA ALA A 237 3.79 11.34 16.51
C ALA A 237 5.13 10.61 16.43
N ALA A 238 5.13 9.35 15.95
CA ALA A 238 6.36 8.60 15.71
C ALA A 238 7.26 9.33 14.70
N MET A 239 6.71 9.78 13.58
CA MET A 239 7.45 10.53 12.56
C MET A 239 8.07 11.81 13.12
N ALA A 240 7.33 12.57 13.92
CA ALA A 240 7.85 13.76 14.59
C ALA A 240 9.06 13.44 15.49
N VAL A 241 9.04 12.32 16.21
CA VAL A 241 10.18 11.84 17.00
C VAL A 241 11.37 11.49 16.09
N LEU A 242 11.14 10.80 14.97
CA LEU A 242 12.22 10.46 14.02
C LEU A 242 12.92 11.73 13.52
N LYS A 243 12.13 12.71 13.06
CA LYS A 243 12.65 13.98 12.53
C LYS A 243 13.37 14.81 13.59
N ALA A 244 12.82 14.90 14.80
CA ALA A 244 13.46 15.64 15.90
C ALA A 244 14.82 15.05 16.33
N ASN A 245 15.05 13.76 16.08
CA ASN A 245 16.26 13.04 16.50
C ASN A 245 17.22 12.71 15.35
N ASN A 246 17.05 13.35 14.17
CA ASN A 246 17.90 13.14 13.00
C ASN A 246 17.96 11.68 12.51
N ILE A 247 16.89 10.92 12.75
CA ILE A 247 16.71 9.57 12.21
C ILE A 247 16.31 9.70 10.74
N ASN A 248 16.96 8.94 9.87
CA ASN A 248 16.72 9.00 8.42
C ASN A 248 16.26 7.65 7.84
N ALA A 249 16.12 6.62 8.67
CA ALA A 249 15.70 5.30 8.22
C ALA A 249 14.89 4.57 9.28
N VAL A 250 13.97 3.74 8.83
CA VAL A 250 13.22 2.83 9.69
C VAL A 250 13.13 1.44 9.04
N ARG A 251 13.21 0.42 9.87
CA ARG A 251 12.89 -0.96 9.51
C ARG A 251 11.55 -1.35 10.11
N THR A 252 10.67 -1.92 9.31
CA THR A 252 9.35 -2.43 9.75
C THR A 252 9.54 -3.76 10.47
N CYS A 253 9.92 -3.71 11.74
CA CYS A 253 10.17 -4.91 12.53
C CYS A 253 8.83 -5.52 12.98
N HIS A 254 8.44 -6.73 12.58
CA HIS A 254 9.09 -7.67 11.64
C HIS A 254 8.04 -8.17 10.66
N TYR A 255 7.40 -7.21 9.99
CA TYR A 255 6.22 -7.39 9.15
C TYR A 255 5.91 -6.10 8.39
N PRO A 256 5.12 -6.15 7.30
CA PRO A 256 4.68 -4.93 6.61
C PRO A 256 3.82 -4.06 7.52
N ASP A 257 4.08 -2.74 7.53
CA ASP A 257 3.31 -1.75 8.30
C ASP A 257 2.02 -1.35 7.56
N GLN A 258 1.18 -0.50 8.16
CA GLN A 258 0.05 0.11 7.45
C GLN A 258 0.53 0.99 6.29
N SER A 259 -0.18 0.98 5.15
CA SER A 259 0.18 1.75 3.94
C SER A 259 0.47 3.23 4.20
N LEU A 260 -0.29 3.87 5.11
CA LEU A 260 -0.06 5.26 5.50
C LEU A 260 1.37 5.52 6.04
N TRP A 261 2.01 4.53 6.68
CA TRP A 261 3.38 4.67 7.18
C TRP A 261 4.38 4.86 6.03
N TYR A 262 4.18 4.16 4.91
CA TYR A 262 5.01 4.29 3.70
C TYR A 262 4.82 5.68 3.08
N ASP A 263 3.57 6.14 2.93
CA ASP A 263 3.26 7.50 2.44
C ASP A 263 3.90 8.59 3.32
N LEU A 264 3.88 8.40 4.64
CA LEU A 264 4.52 9.31 5.58
C LEU A 264 6.05 9.28 5.42
N CYS A 265 6.66 8.12 5.20
CA CYS A 265 8.09 8.01 4.96
C CYS A 265 8.51 8.68 3.65
N ASP A 266 7.72 8.51 2.58
CA ASP A 266 7.94 9.19 1.31
C ASP A 266 7.92 10.71 1.48
N LYS A 267 6.88 11.25 2.13
CA LYS A 267 6.69 12.69 2.36
C LYS A 267 7.74 13.30 3.29
N ASN A 268 8.20 12.54 4.28
CA ASN A 268 9.12 13.03 5.30
C ASN A 268 10.60 12.73 4.99
N GLY A 269 10.88 12.01 3.90
CA GLY A 269 12.24 11.62 3.54
C GLY A 269 12.84 10.64 4.55
N ILE A 270 12.20 9.51 4.76
CA ILE A 270 12.69 8.41 5.59
C ILE A 270 12.94 7.20 4.69
N TYR A 271 14.15 6.64 4.76
CA TYR A 271 14.47 5.38 4.10
C TYR A 271 13.76 4.22 4.79
N MET A 272 13.25 3.28 4.00
CA MET A 272 12.53 2.11 4.47
C MET A 272 13.33 0.84 4.21
N ILE A 273 13.37 -0.04 5.20
CA ILE A 273 13.66 -1.46 5.02
C ILE A 273 12.35 -2.17 5.33
N ASP A 274 11.61 -2.50 4.28
CA ASP A 274 10.37 -3.25 4.41
C ASP A 274 10.67 -4.74 4.62
N GLU A 275 9.93 -5.39 5.51
CA GLU A 275 10.21 -6.74 5.96
C GLU A 275 8.98 -7.63 5.87
N THR A 276 9.14 -8.83 5.29
CA THR A 276 8.10 -9.86 5.27
C THR A 276 7.74 -10.29 6.69
N ASN A 277 6.46 -10.51 6.94
CA ASN A 277 5.94 -11.10 8.18
C ASN A 277 6.34 -12.59 8.26
N LEU A 278 7.57 -12.86 8.69
CA LEU A 278 8.11 -14.21 8.80
C LEU A 278 9.17 -14.27 9.90
N GLU A 279 8.73 -14.65 11.10
CA GLU A 279 9.62 -14.96 12.22
C GLU A 279 9.22 -16.31 12.83
N SER A 280 10.16 -17.26 12.89
CA SER A 280 9.95 -18.62 13.42
C SER A 280 10.93 -18.95 14.54
N HIS A 281 11.25 -17.94 15.35
CA HIS A 281 12.34 -17.92 16.33
C HIS A 281 12.35 -19.15 17.24
N GLY A 282 11.19 -19.53 17.78
CA GLY A 282 11.04 -20.66 18.70
C GLY A 282 11.04 -22.05 18.05
N SER A 283 11.19 -22.18 16.73
CA SER A 283 11.04 -23.47 16.03
C SER A 283 12.24 -24.42 16.17
N TRP A 284 13.39 -23.93 16.64
CA TRP A 284 14.61 -24.72 16.81
C TRP A 284 15.11 -24.61 18.26
N GLN A 285 14.62 -25.49 19.13
CA GLN A 285 15.13 -25.72 20.48
C GLN A 285 15.47 -27.20 20.69
#